data_AF-A0A950ATA5-F1
#
_entry.id   AF-A0A950ATA5-F1
#
_cell.length_a   1.000
_cell.length_b   1.000
_cell.length_c   1.000
_cell.angle_alpha   90.00
_cell.angle_beta   90.00
_cell.angle_gamma   90.00
#
_symmetry.space_group_name_H-M   'P 1'
#
loop_
_entity.id
_entity.type
_entity.pdbx_description
1 polymer ?
#
loop_
_entity_poly.entity_id
_entity_poly.type
_entity_poly.pdbx_seq_one_letter_code
_entity_poly.pdbx_strand_id
1 'polypeptide(L)'
;MEAQGESGMGVLKFQLTSPDLASRAPELRKAFITGLDRTPNHLRVELRNGLMFCHREHNESGRLFVPWAVEGHGTPIIGTATLIERPEPYNLAVELARGKLNEVRNQLADWRQMGLRAPAELDRVMSEAQRAFVKAATSADDAEASYTAAQASLAGVSKAADLLMDAYTGQVLQTRLSAAPKLPTLLGCGLAGEPKHSPWLVEMVGTLNLVQVGVPWKALEPTEGQYRWDELDAQVVWARRHKLQVQGGPVLELRPNALPDWIWLWEGDFETILGLVEDLVRNVVTRYRGKVPTWHL
;
A
#
# COMPACT_ATOMS: atom_id res chain seq x y z
N MET A 1 -39.03 -34.60 11.11
CA MET A 1 -38.54 -33.52 10.23
C MET A 1 -37.16 -33.16 10.77
N GLU A 2 -36.17 -33.28 9.89
CA GLU A 2 -34.77 -33.59 10.15
C GLU A 2 -34.06 -32.78 11.24
N ALA A 3 -33.31 -33.51 12.07
CA ALA A 3 -32.18 -32.97 12.81
C ALA A 3 -31.14 -32.45 11.81
N GLN A 4 -30.94 -31.14 11.79
CA GLN A 4 -29.80 -30.54 11.10
C GLN A 4 -28.53 -31.06 11.78
N GLY A 5 -27.81 -31.94 11.08
CA GLY A 5 -26.52 -32.43 11.52
C GLY A 5 -25.56 -31.26 11.73
N GLU A 6 -24.85 -31.29 12.85
CA GLU A 6 -23.70 -30.41 13.09
C GLU A 6 -22.73 -30.56 11.90
N SER A 7 -22.62 -29.50 11.10
CA SER A 7 -21.65 -29.40 10.01
C SER A 7 -20.25 -29.69 10.58
N GLY A 8 -19.52 -30.62 9.96
CA GLY A 8 -18.33 -31.24 10.53
C GLY A 8 -17.24 -30.25 10.92
N MET A 9 -17.18 -29.90 12.21
CA MET A 9 -16.13 -29.08 12.79
C MET A 9 -14.78 -29.78 12.63
N GLY A 10 -13.89 -29.20 11.83
CA GLY A 10 -12.54 -29.70 11.63
C GLY A 10 -11.59 -29.19 12.73
N VAL A 11 -10.55 -29.95 13.03
CA VAL A 11 -9.50 -29.56 14.00
C VAL A 11 -8.10 -29.84 13.46
N LEU A 12 -7.33 -28.78 13.22
CA LEU A 12 -5.88 -28.92 13.03
C LEU A 12 -5.17 -28.88 14.39
N LYS A 13 -4.25 -29.83 14.59
CA LYS A 13 -3.47 -29.98 15.83
C LYS A 13 -2.01 -29.67 15.54
N PHE A 14 -1.41 -28.85 16.40
CA PHE A 14 -0.01 -28.49 16.29
C PHE A 14 0.72 -28.70 17.60
N GLN A 15 1.85 -29.41 17.55
CA GLN A 15 2.84 -29.49 18.61
C GLN A 15 3.63 -28.18 18.68
N LEU A 16 3.66 -27.60 19.87
CA LEU A 16 4.53 -26.48 20.21
C LEU A 16 5.82 -27.07 20.80
N THR A 17 6.94 -26.91 20.10
CA THR A 17 8.22 -27.54 20.46
C THR A 17 9.16 -26.64 21.28
N SER A 18 8.83 -25.36 21.48
CA SER A 18 9.62 -24.45 22.31
C SER A 18 9.06 -24.31 23.73
N PRO A 19 9.93 -24.31 24.76
CA PRO A 19 9.53 -24.09 26.15
C PRO A 19 8.96 -22.68 26.43
N ASP A 20 9.23 -21.71 25.56
CA ASP A 20 8.76 -20.31 25.71
C ASP A 20 7.46 -20.03 24.92
N LEU A 21 6.90 -20.99 24.17
CA LEU A 21 5.68 -20.75 23.40
C LEU A 21 4.43 -20.50 24.27
N ALA A 22 4.45 -20.92 25.54
CA ALA A 22 3.37 -20.64 26.49
C ALA A 22 3.26 -19.14 26.81
N SER A 23 4.38 -18.41 26.86
CA SER A 23 4.39 -16.94 27.05
C SER A 23 3.83 -16.22 25.81
N ARG A 24 3.93 -16.86 24.64
CA ARG A 24 3.44 -16.37 23.33
C ARG A 24 1.98 -16.72 23.02
N ALA A 25 1.27 -17.31 23.98
CA ALA A 25 -0.13 -17.69 23.85
C ALA A 25 -1.07 -16.57 23.33
N PRO A 26 -0.94 -15.28 23.76
CA PRO A 26 -1.76 -14.21 23.20
C PRO A 26 -1.52 -13.95 21.70
N GLU A 27 -0.30 -14.16 21.21
CA GLU A 27 0.03 -13.99 19.78
C GLU A 27 -0.54 -15.12 18.95
N LEU A 28 -0.39 -16.36 19.40
CA LEU A 28 -0.91 -17.55 18.70
C LEU A 28 -2.45 -17.55 18.59
N ARG A 29 -3.16 -16.87 19.51
CA ARG A 29 -4.61 -16.67 19.41
C ARG A 29 -5.04 -15.70 18.31
N LYS A 30 -4.11 -14.95 17.72
CA LYS A 30 -4.36 -14.09 16.55
C LYS A 30 -4.23 -14.85 15.22
N ALA A 31 -4.07 -16.18 15.28
CA ALA A 31 -3.99 -17.01 14.10
C ALA A 31 -5.27 -16.98 13.28
N PHE A 32 -5.13 -17.14 11.97
CA PHE A 32 -6.25 -17.35 11.06
C PHE A 32 -5.91 -18.44 10.05
N ILE A 33 -6.94 -18.95 9.38
CA ILE A 33 -6.78 -20.00 8.36
C ILE A 33 -7.30 -19.49 7.02
N THR A 34 -6.68 -19.94 5.93
CA THR A 34 -7.23 -19.73 4.58
C THR A 34 -7.44 -21.05 3.87
N GLY A 35 -8.54 -21.15 3.12
CA GLY A 35 -8.79 -22.25 2.18
C GLY A 35 -8.15 -21.99 0.82
N LEU A 36 -8.69 -22.64 -0.22
CA LEU A 36 -8.25 -22.49 -1.61
C LEU A 36 -8.45 -21.05 -2.13
N ASP A 37 -9.54 -20.40 -1.71
CA ASP A 37 -9.93 -19.05 -2.10
C ASP A 37 -9.04 -17.95 -1.48
N ARG A 38 -8.16 -18.32 -0.55
CA ARG A 38 -7.28 -17.43 0.21
C ARG A 38 -8.01 -16.40 1.10
N THR A 39 -9.31 -16.60 1.34
CA THR A 39 -10.07 -15.73 2.25
C THR A 39 -9.68 -16.03 3.70
N PRO A 40 -9.29 -15.02 4.50
CA PRO A 40 -9.04 -15.22 5.92
C PRO A 40 -10.31 -15.60 6.65
N ASN A 41 -10.29 -16.74 7.33
CA ASN A 41 -11.37 -17.21 8.18
C ASN A 41 -10.95 -17.15 9.64
N HIS A 42 -11.89 -16.73 10.50
CA HIS A 42 -11.69 -16.73 11.94
C HIS A 42 -11.45 -18.16 12.45
N LEU A 43 -10.52 -18.29 13.40
CA LEU A 43 -10.10 -19.56 13.95
C LEU A 43 -10.23 -19.52 15.47
N ARG A 44 -10.96 -20.47 16.05
CA ARG A 44 -10.96 -20.63 17.50
C ARG A 44 -9.72 -21.44 17.90
N VAL A 45 -8.81 -20.79 18.62
CA VAL A 45 -7.54 -21.38 19.06
C VAL A 45 -7.61 -21.76 20.53
N GLU A 46 -7.39 -23.04 20.83
CA GLU A 46 -7.23 -23.58 22.18
C GLU A 46 -5.80 -24.06 22.40
N LEU A 47 -5.20 -23.70 23.54
CA LEU A 47 -3.84 -24.09 23.90
C LEU A 47 -3.90 -24.92 25.18
N ARG A 48 -3.41 -26.17 25.11
CA ARG A 48 -3.36 -27.07 26.28
C ARG A 48 -2.26 -28.11 26.11
N ASN A 49 -1.55 -28.43 27.19
CA ASN A 49 -0.53 -29.49 27.23
C ASN A 49 0.53 -29.43 26.11
N GLY A 50 1.01 -28.22 25.76
CA GLY A 50 1.98 -28.03 24.67
C GLY A 50 1.42 -28.22 23.26
N LEU A 51 0.09 -28.35 23.13
CA LEU A 51 -0.62 -28.46 21.86
C LEU A 51 -1.45 -27.21 21.58
N MET A 52 -1.50 -26.83 20.31
CA MET A 52 -2.38 -25.82 19.75
C MET A 52 -3.45 -26.50 18.90
N PHE A 53 -4.71 -26.31 19.30
CA PHE A 53 -5.90 -26.82 18.61
C PHE A 53 -6.55 -25.66 17.87
N CYS A 54 -6.73 -25.85 16.57
CA CYS A 54 -7.27 -24.87 15.65
C CYS A 54 -8.63 -25.36 15.15
N HIS A 55 -9.71 -24.89 15.78
CA HIS A 55 -11.07 -25.27 15.44
C HIS A 55 -11.61 -24.42 14.28
N ARG A 56 -12.17 -25.09 13.28
CA ARG A 56 -12.67 -24.48 12.03
C ARG A 56 -14.03 -25.06 11.66
N GLU A 57 -14.81 -24.26 10.94
CA GLU A 57 -16.18 -24.61 10.54
C GLU A 57 -16.25 -25.75 9.52
N HIS A 58 -15.20 -25.94 8.72
CA HIS A 58 -15.15 -26.94 7.65
C HIS A 58 -13.88 -27.79 7.76
N ASN A 59 -13.99 -29.09 7.46
CA ASN A 59 -12.87 -30.04 7.43
C ASN A 59 -12.13 -30.06 6.07
N GLU A 60 -11.82 -28.90 5.53
CA GLU A 60 -11.09 -28.78 4.26
C GLU A 60 -9.59 -28.61 4.48
N SER A 61 -8.77 -28.86 3.45
CA SER A 61 -7.35 -28.54 3.53
C SER A 61 -7.14 -27.02 3.56
N GLY A 62 -6.19 -26.53 4.36
CA GLY A 62 -5.96 -25.09 4.49
C GLY A 62 -4.56 -24.73 4.96
N ARG A 63 -4.26 -23.44 4.92
CA ARG A 63 -3.00 -22.87 5.43
C ARG A 63 -3.28 -22.13 6.73
N LEU A 64 -2.54 -22.47 7.78
CA LEU A 64 -2.58 -21.74 9.04
C LEU A 64 -1.61 -20.56 8.96
N PHE A 65 -2.03 -19.38 9.37
CA PHE A 65 -1.21 -18.18 9.50
C PHE A 65 -1.10 -17.77 10.97
N VAL A 66 0.13 -17.54 11.44
CA VAL A 66 0.40 -17.17 12.83
C VAL A 66 1.44 -16.06 12.91
N PRO A 67 1.33 -15.12 13.87
CA PRO A 67 2.44 -14.25 14.23
C PRO A 67 3.59 -15.11 14.80
N TRP A 68 4.76 -15.03 14.17
CA TRP A 68 5.90 -15.87 14.54
C TRP A 68 7.20 -15.08 14.59
N ALA A 69 7.88 -15.09 15.74
CA ALA A 69 9.17 -14.44 15.90
C ALA A 69 10.21 -15.11 14.99
N VAL A 70 10.89 -14.29 14.20
CA VAL A 70 12.00 -14.68 13.32
C VAL A 70 13.18 -13.76 13.61
N GLU A 71 14.32 -14.38 13.89
CA GLU A 71 15.56 -13.65 14.17
C GLU A 71 15.89 -12.68 13.02
N GLY A 72 16.16 -11.42 13.38
CA GLY A 72 16.43 -10.33 12.42
C GLY A 72 15.21 -9.76 11.70
N HIS A 73 14.01 -10.33 11.85
CA HIS A 73 12.82 -9.92 11.07
C HIS A 73 11.58 -9.62 11.94
N GLY A 74 11.71 -9.58 13.26
CA GLY A 74 10.61 -9.28 14.17
C GLY A 74 9.60 -10.43 14.27
N THR A 75 8.31 -10.11 14.33
CA THR A 75 7.20 -11.10 14.46
C THR A 75 6.25 -11.02 13.26
N PRO A 76 6.69 -11.40 12.04
CA PRO A 76 5.83 -11.42 10.87
C PRO A 76 4.71 -12.46 11.01
N ILE A 77 3.67 -12.32 10.18
CA ILE A 77 2.66 -13.37 10.00
C ILE A 77 3.21 -14.39 8.99
N ILE A 78 3.35 -15.64 9.42
CA ILE A 78 3.90 -16.73 8.60
C ILE A 78 2.82 -17.78 8.39
N GLY A 79 2.66 -18.20 7.13
CA GLY A 79 1.76 -19.25 6.73
C GLY A 79 2.44 -20.61 6.63
N THR A 80 1.76 -21.67 7.07
CA THR A 80 2.16 -23.04 6.76
C THR A 80 2.03 -23.35 5.27
N ALA A 81 2.49 -24.53 4.86
CA ALA A 81 2.00 -25.14 3.62
C ALA A 81 0.51 -25.51 3.76
N THR A 82 -0.10 -26.01 2.68
CA THR A 82 -1.47 -26.54 2.74
C THR A 82 -1.49 -27.83 3.54
N LEU A 83 -2.26 -27.87 4.62
CA LEU A 83 -2.35 -29.01 5.53
C LEU A 83 -3.74 -29.63 5.48
N ILE A 84 -3.79 -30.96 5.51
CA ILE A 84 -5.02 -31.73 5.70
C ILE A 84 -5.26 -32.01 7.19
N GLU A 85 -6.49 -32.35 7.56
CA GLU A 85 -6.76 -32.86 8.89
C GLU A 85 -6.15 -34.26 9.08
N ARG A 86 -5.55 -34.50 10.24
CA ARG A 86 -5.03 -35.83 10.60
C ARG A 86 -5.06 -36.08 12.11
N PRO A 87 -5.00 -37.36 12.54
CA PRO A 87 -4.94 -37.70 13.97
C PRO A 87 -3.70 -37.16 14.68
N GLU A 88 -2.54 -37.16 14.03
CA GLU A 88 -1.26 -36.76 14.63
C GLU A 88 -1.06 -35.24 14.55
N PRO A 89 -0.55 -34.58 15.61
CA PRO A 89 -0.22 -33.17 15.54
C PRO A 89 0.88 -32.90 14.50
N TYR A 90 0.83 -31.73 13.86
CA TYR A 90 1.94 -31.18 13.08
C TYR A 90 2.95 -30.49 13.99
N ASN A 91 4.24 -30.46 13.64
CA ASN A 91 5.18 -29.58 14.33
C ASN A 91 5.00 -28.16 13.77
N LEU A 92 4.55 -27.21 14.61
CA LEU A 92 4.23 -25.85 14.14
C LEU A 92 5.43 -25.17 13.50
N ALA A 93 6.59 -25.16 14.17
CA ALA A 93 7.79 -24.49 13.68
C ALA A 93 8.25 -25.07 12.33
N VAL A 94 8.23 -26.39 12.18
CA VAL A 94 8.60 -27.08 10.94
C VAL A 94 7.63 -26.75 9.82
N GLU A 95 6.32 -26.74 10.07
CA GLU A 95 5.34 -26.44 9.02
C GLU A 95 5.33 -24.97 8.60
N LEU A 96 5.65 -24.04 9.51
CA LEU A 96 5.89 -22.63 9.16
C LEU A 96 7.14 -22.48 8.30
N ALA A 97 8.24 -23.17 8.66
CA ALA A 97 9.45 -23.20 7.85
C ALA A 97 9.18 -23.77 6.44
N ARG A 98 8.43 -24.88 6.36
CA ARG A 98 8.00 -25.50 5.09
C ARG A 98 7.20 -24.52 4.24
N GLY A 99 6.21 -23.87 4.85
CA GLY A 99 5.33 -22.92 4.19
C GLY A 99 6.09 -21.73 3.61
N LYS A 100 6.93 -21.08 4.43
CA LYS A 100 7.71 -19.92 4.00
C LYS A 100 8.75 -20.28 2.93
N LEU A 101 9.45 -21.41 3.09
CA LEU A 101 10.40 -21.90 2.09
C LEU A 101 9.72 -22.17 0.75
N ASN A 102 8.55 -22.81 0.75
CA ASN A 102 7.80 -23.07 -0.47
C ASN A 102 7.32 -21.77 -1.13
N GLU A 103 6.83 -20.80 -0.35
CA GLU A 103 6.39 -19.48 -0.83
C GLU A 103 7.52 -18.74 -1.56
N VAL A 104 8.67 -18.57 -0.91
CA VAL A 104 9.81 -17.83 -1.47
C VAL A 104 10.40 -18.56 -2.68
N ARG A 105 10.49 -19.89 -2.64
CA ARG A 105 10.98 -20.69 -3.77
C ARG A 105 10.09 -20.56 -5.00
N ASN A 106 8.77 -20.61 -4.82
CA ASN A 106 7.84 -20.46 -5.94
C ASN A 106 7.89 -19.04 -6.50
N GLN A 107 7.93 -18.01 -5.64
CA GLN A 107 8.05 -16.62 -6.08
C GLN A 107 9.34 -16.37 -6.87
N LEU A 108 10.46 -16.94 -6.42
CA LEU A 108 11.74 -16.88 -7.12
C LEU A 108 11.67 -17.56 -8.49
N ALA A 109 11.04 -18.74 -8.58
CA ALA A 109 10.87 -19.47 -9.84
C ALA A 109 10.03 -18.66 -10.83
N ASP A 110 8.88 -18.14 -10.39
CA ASP A 110 7.98 -17.33 -11.22
C ASP A 110 8.70 -16.08 -11.74
N TRP A 111 9.43 -15.36 -10.88
CA TRP A 111 10.14 -14.15 -11.30
C TRP A 111 11.35 -14.45 -12.19
N ARG A 112 12.07 -15.55 -11.98
CA ARG A 112 13.13 -16.00 -12.90
C ARG A 112 12.56 -16.29 -14.28
N GLN A 113 11.40 -16.93 -14.36
CA GLN A 113 10.72 -17.19 -15.62
C GLN A 113 10.31 -15.88 -16.32
N MET A 114 9.98 -14.83 -15.57
CA MET A 114 9.70 -13.49 -16.08
C MET A 114 10.98 -12.69 -16.43
N GLY A 115 12.17 -13.27 -16.27
CA GLY A 115 13.45 -12.66 -16.65
C GLY A 115 14.23 -12.00 -15.51
N LEU A 116 13.81 -12.18 -14.25
CA LEU A 116 14.55 -11.66 -13.10
C LEU A 116 15.95 -12.27 -13.03
N ARG A 117 16.97 -11.40 -12.95
CA ARG A 117 18.35 -11.82 -12.68
C ARG A 117 18.61 -11.84 -11.18
N ALA A 118 18.56 -13.02 -10.58
CA ALA A 118 18.84 -13.21 -9.17
C ALA A 118 20.36 -13.14 -8.87
N PRO A 119 20.80 -12.48 -7.78
CA PRO A 119 22.20 -12.47 -7.37
C PRO A 119 22.64 -13.84 -6.83
N ALA A 120 23.92 -14.19 -6.99
CA ALA A 120 24.45 -15.48 -6.53
C ALA A 120 24.32 -15.70 -5.01
N GLU A 121 24.33 -14.62 -4.21
CA GLU A 121 24.06 -14.70 -2.77
C GLU A 121 22.68 -15.28 -2.47
N LEU A 122 21.66 -14.96 -3.28
CA LEU A 122 20.30 -15.45 -3.07
C LEU A 122 20.24 -16.98 -3.15
N ASP A 123 20.89 -17.58 -4.15
CA ASP A 123 20.93 -19.05 -4.28
C ASP A 123 21.66 -19.72 -3.12
N ARG A 124 22.74 -19.10 -2.62
CA ARG A 124 23.48 -19.59 -1.45
C ARG A 124 22.59 -19.58 -0.20
N VAL A 125 21.94 -18.45 0.09
CA VAL A 125 21.08 -18.29 1.28
C VAL A 125 19.86 -19.22 1.20
N MET A 126 19.23 -19.36 0.03
CA MET A 126 18.15 -20.32 -0.19
C MET A 126 18.59 -21.77 0.08
N SER A 127 19.79 -22.14 -0.38
CA SER A 127 20.35 -23.49 -0.15
C SER A 127 20.64 -23.74 1.34
N GLU A 128 21.13 -22.73 2.07
CA GLU A 128 21.35 -22.80 3.51
C GLU A 128 20.05 -22.96 4.29
N ALA A 129 19.03 -22.15 3.97
CA ALA A 129 17.70 -22.24 4.56
C ALA A 129 17.07 -23.62 4.31
N GLN A 130 17.20 -24.15 3.08
CA GLN A 130 16.70 -25.48 2.74
C GLN A 130 17.42 -26.58 3.53
N ARG A 131 18.75 -26.51 3.70
CA ARG A 131 19.48 -27.48 4.53
C ARG A 131 19.03 -27.45 5.99
N ALA A 132 18.82 -26.26 6.55
CA ALA A 132 18.29 -26.10 7.89
C ALA A 132 16.87 -26.69 8.00
N PHE A 133 16.01 -26.46 7.02
CA PHE A 133 14.68 -27.07 6.95
C PHE A 133 14.74 -28.60 6.91
N VAL A 134 15.62 -29.17 6.08
CA VAL A 134 15.78 -30.63 6.00
C VAL A 134 16.16 -31.19 7.37
N LYS A 135 17.14 -30.59 8.04
CA LYS A 135 17.51 -30.96 9.42
C LYS A 135 16.30 -30.89 10.37
N ALA A 136 15.54 -29.79 10.32
CA ALA A 136 14.36 -29.61 11.15
C ALA A 136 13.31 -30.70 10.96
N ALA A 137 13.06 -31.08 9.70
CA ALA A 137 12.08 -32.07 9.32
C ALA A 137 12.52 -33.52 9.62
N THR A 138 13.83 -33.79 9.70
CA THR A 138 14.37 -35.13 9.96
C THR A 138 14.72 -35.40 11.42
N SER A 139 14.80 -34.38 12.27
CA SER A 139 15.12 -34.52 13.71
C SER A 139 13.87 -34.64 14.60
N ALA A 140 12.88 -35.43 14.18
CA ALA A 140 11.60 -35.53 14.90
C ALA A 140 11.72 -36.13 16.32
N ASP A 141 12.81 -36.85 16.57
CA ASP A 141 13.19 -37.46 17.84
C ASP A 141 13.85 -36.48 18.83
N ASP A 142 14.33 -35.33 18.35
CA ASP A 142 14.94 -34.27 19.16
C ASP A 142 14.20 -32.95 18.95
N ALA A 143 13.29 -32.63 19.87
CA ALA A 143 12.42 -31.46 19.78
C ALA A 143 13.21 -30.14 19.74
N GLU A 144 14.32 -30.05 20.49
CA GLU A 144 15.13 -28.83 20.57
C GLU A 144 15.96 -28.64 19.30
N ALA A 145 16.58 -29.72 18.79
CA ALA A 145 17.30 -29.67 17.53
C ALA A 145 16.38 -29.38 16.34
N SER A 146 15.18 -29.98 16.32
CA SER A 146 14.16 -29.71 15.30
C SER A 146 13.71 -28.25 15.32
N TYR A 147 13.40 -27.72 16.51
CA TYR A 147 12.98 -26.33 16.69
C TYR A 147 14.08 -25.34 16.26
N THR A 148 15.31 -25.55 16.73
CA THR A 148 16.46 -24.71 16.39
C THR A 148 16.71 -24.69 14.88
N ALA A 149 16.65 -25.84 14.22
CA ALA A 149 16.82 -25.95 12.79
C ALA A 149 15.65 -25.30 12.01
N ALA A 150 14.42 -25.39 12.51
CA ALA A 150 13.27 -24.71 11.92
C ALA A 150 13.41 -23.18 12.00
N GLN A 151 13.88 -22.66 13.14
CA GLN A 151 14.15 -21.23 13.31
C GLN A 151 15.28 -20.74 12.39
N ALA A 152 16.37 -21.51 12.27
CA ALA A 152 17.44 -21.20 11.32
C ALA A 152 16.94 -21.19 9.86
N SER A 153 16.05 -22.12 9.50
CA SER A 153 15.39 -22.10 8.20
C SER A 153 14.52 -20.86 7.99
N LEU A 154 13.74 -20.46 8.99
CA LEU A 154 12.87 -19.29 8.92
C LEU A 154 13.66 -18.00 8.77
N ALA A 155 14.74 -17.83 9.55
CA ALA A 155 15.64 -16.68 9.44
C ALA A 155 16.32 -16.64 8.07
N GLY A 156 16.85 -17.79 7.61
CA GLY A 156 17.52 -17.90 6.31
C GLY A 156 16.59 -17.60 5.13
N VAL A 157 15.37 -18.18 5.13
CA VAL A 157 14.42 -17.93 4.04
C VAL A 157 13.85 -16.50 4.07
N SER A 158 13.73 -15.89 5.25
CA SER A 158 13.31 -14.48 5.37
C SER A 158 14.37 -13.54 4.79
N LYS A 159 15.65 -13.80 5.10
CA LYS A 159 16.77 -13.10 4.44
C LYS A 159 16.76 -13.29 2.92
N ALA A 160 16.47 -14.50 2.45
CA ALA A 160 16.34 -14.76 1.01
C ALA A 160 15.17 -13.99 0.37
N ALA A 161 14.05 -13.83 1.10
CA ALA A 161 12.92 -13.05 0.63
C ALA A 161 13.29 -11.56 0.46
N ASP A 162 14.05 -10.98 1.39
CA ASP A 162 14.52 -9.59 1.28
C ASP A 162 15.44 -9.40 0.07
N LEU A 163 16.44 -10.28 -0.11
CA LEU A 163 17.32 -10.27 -1.29
C LEU A 163 16.56 -10.41 -2.61
N LEU A 164 15.51 -11.24 -2.61
CA LEU A 164 14.63 -11.43 -3.78
C LEU A 164 13.83 -10.16 -4.08
N MET A 165 13.24 -9.53 -3.07
CA MET A 165 12.49 -8.27 -3.19
C MET A 165 13.38 -7.13 -3.68
N ASP A 166 14.60 -7.00 -3.15
CA ASP A 166 15.56 -5.98 -3.56
C ASP A 166 15.97 -6.17 -5.03
N ALA A 167 16.29 -7.42 -5.43
CA ALA A 167 16.66 -7.72 -6.81
C ALA A 167 15.53 -7.42 -7.80
N TYR A 168 14.28 -7.79 -7.45
CA TYR A 168 13.10 -7.52 -8.27
C TYR A 168 12.81 -6.04 -8.36
N THR A 169 12.70 -5.36 -7.22
CA THR A 169 12.35 -3.94 -7.15
C THR A 169 13.40 -3.10 -7.86
N GLY A 170 14.70 -3.40 -7.68
CA GLY A 170 15.79 -2.72 -8.38
C GLY A 170 15.67 -2.83 -9.91
N GLN A 171 15.42 -4.03 -10.45
CA GLN A 171 15.32 -4.25 -11.90
C GLN A 171 14.05 -3.64 -12.51
N VAL A 172 12.91 -3.77 -11.83
CA VAL A 172 11.64 -3.17 -12.27
C VAL A 172 11.73 -1.65 -12.25
N LEU A 173 12.28 -1.06 -11.17
CA LEU A 173 12.48 0.38 -11.07
C LEU A 173 13.46 0.89 -12.13
N GLN A 174 14.56 0.18 -12.38
CA GLN A 174 15.53 0.56 -13.41
C GLN A 174 14.88 0.53 -14.80
N THR A 175 14.10 -0.50 -15.12
CA THR A 175 13.39 -0.62 -16.39
C THR A 175 12.39 0.52 -16.53
N ARG A 176 11.57 0.78 -15.50
CA ARG A 176 10.64 1.92 -15.47
C ARG A 176 11.37 3.25 -15.69
N LEU A 177 12.46 3.49 -14.96
CA LEU A 177 13.23 4.73 -15.03
C LEU A 177 13.90 4.94 -16.40
N SER A 178 14.30 3.87 -17.08
CA SER A 178 14.85 3.98 -18.45
C SER A 178 13.79 4.40 -19.48
N ALA A 179 12.54 3.98 -19.30
CA ALA A 179 11.44 4.35 -20.19
C ALA A 179 10.80 5.71 -19.81
N ALA A 180 10.65 5.95 -18.50
CA ALA A 180 10.01 7.13 -17.93
C ALA A 180 10.76 7.56 -16.65
N PRO A 181 11.75 8.47 -16.77
CA PRO A 181 12.58 8.89 -15.64
C PRO A 181 11.77 9.63 -14.56
N LYS A 182 10.69 10.31 -14.96
CA LYS A 182 9.74 10.98 -14.06
C LYS A 182 8.39 10.26 -14.10
N LEU A 183 7.67 10.28 -12.97
CA LEU A 183 6.30 9.81 -12.95
C LEU A 183 5.43 10.73 -13.84
N PRO A 184 4.46 10.18 -14.60
CA PRO A 184 3.53 10.97 -15.39
C PRO A 184 2.47 11.69 -14.55
N THR A 185 2.51 11.51 -13.23
CA THR A 185 1.59 12.14 -12.28
C THR A 185 1.92 13.62 -12.09
N LEU A 186 0.88 14.43 -11.87
CA LEU A 186 1.05 15.84 -11.54
C LEU A 186 1.31 16.01 -10.05
N LEU A 187 2.37 16.74 -9.72
CA LEU A 187 2.67 17.23 -8.40
C LEU A 187 2.74 18.76 -8.50
N GLY A 188 1.81 19.42 -7.83
CA GLY A 188 1.69 20.87 -7.90
C GLY A 188 1.32 21.52 -6.59
N CYS A 189 1.39 22.86 -6.60
CA CYS A 189 0.97 23.70 -5.50
C CYS A 189 0.07 24.84 -6.00
N GLY A 190 -0.72 25.43 -5.09
CA GLY A 190 -1.44 26.67 -5.35
C GLY A 190 -0.52 27.87 -5.23
N LEU A 191 -0.60 28.79 -6.20
CA LEU A 191 0.00 30.11 -6.10
C LEU A 191 -0.98 31.07 -5.41
N ALA A 192 -0.45 31.84 -4.46
CA ALA A 192 -1.16 32.93 -3.80
C ALA A 192 -0.31 34.20 -3.91
N GLY A 193 -0.91 35.31 -4.33
CA GLY A 193 -0.18 36.57 -4.53
C GLY A 193 0.71 36.54 -5.78
N GLU A 194 1.36 37.67 -6.04
CA GLU A 194 2.34 37.75 -7.12
C GLU A 194 3.61 36.90 -6.82
N PRO A 195 4.07 36.06 -7.76
CA PRO A 195 5.24 35.20 -7.56
C PRO A 195 6.53 35.94 -7.16
N LYS A 196 6.67 37.22 -7.55
CA LYS A 196 7.83 38.06 -7.20
C LYS A 196 8.00 38.26 -5.69
N HIS A 197 6.91 38.14 -4.92
CA HIS A 197 6.91 38.25 -3.47
C HIS A 197 7.21 36.93 -2.75
N SER A 198 7.39 35.84 -3.51
CA SER A 198 7.62 34.49 -2.98
C SER A 198 8.90 33.87 -3.56
N PRO A 199 10.10 34.31 -3.13
CA PRO A 199 11.38 33.84 -3.69
C PRO A 199 11.60 32.32 -3.59
N TRP A 200 11.05 31.70 -2.55
CA TRP A 200 11.09 30.24 -2.32
C TRP A 200 10.46 29.42 -3.44
N LEU A 201 9.58 30.00 -4.26
CA LEU A 201 8.97 29.31 -5.41
C LEU A 201 10.03 28.83 -6.41
N VAL A 202 11.14 29.55 -6.55
CA VAL A 202 12.23 29.19 -7.47
C VAL A 202 12.87 27.85 -7.09
N GLU A 203 13.01 27.59 -5.79
CA GLU A 203 13.56 26.33 -5.26
C GLU A 203 12.62 25.15 -5.53
N MET A 204 11.30 25.39 -5.58
CA MET A 204 10.30 24.35 -5.81
C MET A 204 10.12 23.94 -7.28
N VAL A 205 10.58 24.74 -8.25
CA VAL A 205 10.42 24.46 -9.69
C VAL A 205 11.07 23.12 -10.09
N GLY A 206 12.14 22.70 -9.40
CA GLY A 206 12.78 21.40 -9.65
C GLY A 206 11.95 20.19 -9.22
N THR A 207 10.99 20.41 -8.31
CA THR A 207 10.19 19.37 -7.66
C THR A 207 8.77 19.30 -8.25
N LEU A 208 8.19 20.44 -8.59
CA LEU A 208 6.81 20.55 -9.09
C LEU A 208 6.77 20.46 -10.62
N ASN A 209 5.66 19.96 -11.16
CA ASN A 209 5.38 19.96 -12.60
C ASN A 209 4.02 20.59 -12.96
N LEU A 210 3.26 21.02 -11.94
CA LEU A 210 1.98 21.71 -12.04
C LEU A 210 1.94 22.87 -11.06
N VAL A 211 1.26 23.95 -11.41
CA VAL A 211 0.79 24.96 -10.45
C VAL A 211 -0.68 25.24 -10.68
N GLN A 212 -1.39 25.39 -9.57
CA GLN A 212 -2.76 25.89 -9.56
C GLN A 212 -2.72 27.40 -9.36
N VAL A 213 -3.42 28.11 -10.22
CA VAL A 213 -3.54 29.55 -10.22
C VAL A 213 -4.98 29.87 -9.81
N GLY A 214 -5.16 30.41 -8.61
CA GLY A 214 -6.47 30.70 -8.06
C GLY A 214 -7.21 31.79 -8.84
N VAL A 215 -8.53 31.65 -8.97
CA VAL A 215 -9.40 32.68 -9.61
C VAL A 215 -10.39 33.20 -8.56
N PRO A 216 -9.94 33.94 -7.54
CA PRO A 216 -10.83 34.47 -6.51
C PRO A 216 -11.71 35.58 -7.10
N TRP A 217 -13.00 35.32 -7.31
CA TRP A 217 -13.94 36.29 -7.90
C TRP A 217 -13.90 37.63 -7.14
N LYS A 218 -13.96 37.59 -5.80
CA LYS A 218 -13.87 38.78 -4.95
C LYS A 218 -12.66 39.69 -5.23
N ALA A 219 -11.47 39.12 -5.43
CA ALA A 219 -10.26 39.91 -5.66
C ALA A 219 -10.08 40.26 -7.15
N LEU A 220 -10.59 39.40 -8.03
CA LEU A 220 -10.55 39.59 -9.48
C LEU A 220 -11.50 40.72 -9.92
N GLU A 221 -12.69 40.81 -9.32
CA GLU A 221 -13.70 41.82 -9.63
C GLU A 221 -14.18 42.50 -8.34
N PRO A 222 -13.35 43.35 -7.72
CA PRO A 222 -13.70 44.01 -6.45
C PRO A 222 -14.81 45.06 -6.63
N THR A 223 -15.08 45.49 -7.86
CA THR A 223 -16.19 46.37 -8.23
C THR A 223 -16.82 45.81 -9.49
N GLU A 224 -18.15 45.78 -9.55
CA GLU A 224 -18.91 45.23 -10.67
C GLU A 224 -18.43 45.79 -12.02
N GLY A 225 -18.11 44.90 -12.96
CA GLY A 225 -17.58 45.19 -14.28
C GLY A 225 -16.09 45.59 -14.33
N GLN A 226 -15.41 45.73 -13.19
CA GLN A 226 -14.01 46.19 -13.12
C GLN A 226 -13.06 45.07 -12.71
N TYR A 227 -12.54 44.37 -13.71
CA TYR A 227 -11.59 43.27 -13.52
C TYR A 227 -10.15 43.73 -13.27
N ARG A 228 -9.48 43.11 -12.30
CA ARG A 228 -8.06 43.26 -11.97
C ARG A 228 -7.30 41.99 -12.35
N TRP A 229 -6.57 42.04 -13.46
CA TRP A 229 -5.89 40.86 -14.01
C TRP A 229 -4.42 40.70 -13.62
N ASP A 230 -3.81 41.73 -13.02
CA ASP A 230 -2.35 41.82 -12.86
C ASP A 230 -1.73 40.64 -12.11
N GLU A 231 -2.31 40.25 -10.97
CA GLU A 231 -1.81 39.11 -10.17
C GLU A 231 -1.93 37.79 -10.94
N LEU A 232 -3.10 37.56 -11.54
CA LEU A 232 -3.41 36.32 -12.25
C LEU A 232 -2.53 36.17 -13.52
N ASP A 233 -2.33 37.28 -14.25
CA ASP A 233 -1.41 37.34 -15.39
C ASP A 233 0.03 37.07 -14.94
N ALA A 234 0.48 37.67 -13.84
CA ALA A 234 1.82 37.47 -13.31
C ALA A 234 2.07 36.00 -12.90
N GLN A 235 1.09 35.35 -12.27
CA GLN A 235 1.16 33.92 -11.91
C GLN A 235 1.23 33.03 -13.16
N VAL A 236 0.38 33.26 -14.18
CA VAL A 236 0.40 32.48 -15.43
C VAL A 236 1.71 32.69 -16.20
N VAL A 237 2.20 33.93 -16.29
CA VAL A 237 3.48 34.24 -16.94
C VAL A 237 4.64 33.55 -16.24
N TRP A 238 4.67 33.58 -14.90
CA TRP A 238 5.70 32.93 -14.10
C TRP A 238 5.69 31.41 -14.29
N ALA A 239 4.51 30.78 -14.24
CA ALA A 239 4.36 29.33 -14.43
C ALA A 239 4.87 28.88 -15.80
N ARG A 240 4.49 29.62 -16.85
CA ARG A 240 4.94 29.34 -18.23
C ARG A 240 6.43 29.55 -18.41
N ARG A 241 7.01 30.61 -17.81
CA ARG A 241 8.45 30.86 -17.85
C ARG A 241 9.24 29.66 -17.27
N HIS A 242 8.72 29.03 -16.22
CA HIS A 242 9.32 27.87 -15.56
C HIS A 242 8.87 26.52 -16.15
N LYS A 243 8.12 26.52 -17.27
CA LYS A 243 7.62 25.32 -17.96
C LYS A 243 6.75 24.40 -17.08
N LEU A 244 6.06 24.98 -16.11
CA LEU A 244 5.09 24.25 -15.27
C LEU A 244 3.77 24.13 -16.02
N GLN A 245 3.05 23.01 -15.83
CA GLN A 245 1.65 22.94 -16.25
C GLN A 245 0.83 23.92 -15.41
N VAL A 246 -0.22 24.48 -16.00
CA VAL A 246 -1.06 25.47 -15.33
C VAL A 246 -2.47 24.92 -15.21
N GLN A 247 -3.00 24.92 -14.01
CA GLN A 247 -4.41 24.70 -13.74
C GLN A 247 -5.03 26.00 -13.22
N GLY A 248 -6.10 26.47 -13.83
CA GLY A 248 -6.85 27.63 -13.34
C GLY A 248 -7.96 27.19 -12.39
N GLY A 249 -8.17 27.94 -11.32
CA GLY A 249 -9.38 27.84 -10.50
C GLY A 249 -9.13 27.58 -9.00
N PRO A 250 -10.18 27.34 -8.21
CA PRO A 250 -11.58 27.24 -8.66
C PRO A 250 -12.04 28.53 -9.34
N VAL A 251 -12.77 28.42 -10.45
CA VAL A 251 -13.35 29.59 -11.14
C VAL A 251 -14.61 30.02 -10.40
N LEU A 252 -15.38 29.06 -9.88
CA LEU A 252 -16.56 29.32 -9.08
C LEU A 252 -16.36 28.83 -7.65
N GLU A 253 -16.46 29.77 -6.72
CA GLU A 253 -16.37 29.48 -5.30
C GLU A 253 -17.49 30.23 -4.57
N LEU A 254 -18.54 29.49 -4.20
CA LEU A 254 -19.75 30.05 -3.60
C LEU A 254 -19.68 30.17 -2.06
N ARG A 255 -18.47 30.08 -1.49
CA ARG A 255 -18.28 30.34 -0.06
C ARG A 255 -18.50 31.84 0.19
N PRO A 256 -19.15 32.25 1.30
CA PRO A 256 -19.47 33.65 1.55
C PRO A 256 -18.28 34.62 1.49
N ASN A 257 -17.06 34.14 1.78
CA ASN A 257 -15.84 34.94 1.76
C ASN A 257 -15.17 35.05 0.37
N ALA A 258 -15.58 34.24 -0.61
CA ALA A 258 -15.01 34.19 -1.95
C ALA A 258 -15.80 35.03 -2.97
N LEU A 259 -17.05 35.37 -2.64
CA LEU A 259 -17.91 36.22 -3.46
C LEU A 259 -17.56 37.71 -3.29
N PRO A 260 -17.62 38.53 -4.35
CA PRO A 260 -17.46 39.96 -4.24
C PRO A 260 -18.52 40.60 -3.33
N ASP A 261 -18.15 41.64 -2.58
CA ASP A 261 -19.08 42.29 -1.64
C ASP A 261 -20.27 42.97 -2.34
N TRP A 262 -20.11 43.36 -3.61
CA TRP A 262 -21.19 43.99 -4.39
C TRP A 262 -22.26 42.99 -4.85
N ILE A 263 -22.02 41.67 -4.78
CA ILE A 263 -23.01 40.66 -5.20
C ILE A 263 -24.29 40.74 -4.36
N TRP A 264 -24.21 41.25 -3.13
CA TRP A 264 -25.34 41.43 -2.22
C TRP A 264 -26.42 42.37 -2.77
N LEU A 265 -26.07 43.27 -3.69
CA LEU A 265 -27.04 44.15 -4.34
C LEU A 265 -28.08 43.37 -5.17
N TRP A 266 -27.76 42.13 -5.51
CA TRP A 266 -28.58 41.23 -6.33
C TRP A 266 -29.22 40.10 -5.52
N GLU A 267 -29.29 40.23 -4.18
CA GLU A 267 -29.90 39.21 -3.32
C GLU A 267 -31.35 38.91 -3.75
N GLY A 268 -31.64 37.63 -3.98
CA GLY A 268 -32.96 37.16 -4.42
C GLY A 268 -33.19 37.21 -5.93
N ASP A 269 -32.28 37.81 -6.71
CA ASP A 269 -32.33 37.83 -8.17
C ASP A 269 -31.40 36.75 -8.78
N PHE A 270 -31.92 35.54 -8.87
CA PHE A 270 -31.18 34.39 -9.37
C PHE A 270 -30.69 34.57 -10.82
N GLU A 271 -31.51 35.14 -11.70
CA GLU A 271 -31.17 35.26 -13.13
C GLU A 271 -30.01 36.23 -13.33
N THR A 272 -29.98 37.34 -12.60
CA THR A 272 -28.86 38.28 -12.66
C THR A 272 -27.58 37.66 -12.09
N ILE A 273 -27.66 36.96 -10.94
CA ILE A 273 -26.48 36.26 -10.37
C ILE A 273 -25.93 35.21 -11.34
N LEU A 274 -26.81 34.44 -11.99
CA LEU A 274 -26.42 33.45 -12.98
C LEU A 274 -25.69 34.11 -14.16
N GLY A 275 -26.22 35.22 -14.68
CA GLY A 275 -25.56 35.98 -15.75
C GLY A 275 -24.16 36.46 -15.36
N LEU A 276 -24.00 36.99 -14.15
CA LEU A 276 -22.70 37.44 -13.62
C LEU A 276 -21.69 36.29 -13.48
N VAL A 277 -22.15 35.13 -13.02
CA VAL A 277 -21.35 33.90 -12.92
C VAL A 277 -20.91 33.42 -14.32
N GLU A 278 -21.82 33.43 -15.30
CA GLU A 278 -21.52 33.06 -16.69
C GLU A 278 -20.49 34.01 -17.31
N ASP A 279 -20.63 35.31 -17.07
CA ASP A 279 -19.70 36.33 -17.56
C ASP A 279 -18.32 36.20 -16.92
N LEU A 280 -18.24 35.94 -15.61
CA LEU A 280 -16.98 35.63 -14.94
C LEU A 280 -16.26 34.46 -15.62
N VAL A 281 -16.95 33.32 -15.77
CA VAL A 281 -16.38 32.11 -16.39
C VAL A 281 -15.93 32.42 -17.83
N ARG A 282 -16.79 33.09 -18.61
CA ARG A 282 -16.50 33.47 -20.00
C ARG A 282 -15.27 34.36 -20.09
N ASN A 283 -15.19 35.41 -19.27
CA ASN A 283 -14.09 36.38 -19.28
C ASN A 283 -12.77 35.71 -18.89
N VAL A 284 -12.76 34.92 -17.82
CA VAL A 284 -11.59 34.19 -17.32
C VAL A 284 -11.08 33.19 -18.37
N VAL A 285 -11.94 32.28 -18.83
CA VAL A 285 -11.55 31.22 -19.76
C VAL A 285 -11.12 31.80 -21.11
N THR A 286 -11.79 32.85 -21.59
CA THR A 286 -11.45 33.51 -22.86
C THR A 286 -10.10 34.21 -22.77
N ARG A 287 -9.83 34.96 -21.69
CA ARG A 287 -8.55 35.67 -21.52
C ARG A 287 -7.35 34.73 -21.48
N TYR A 288 -7.48 33.58 -20.81
CA TYR A 288 -6.41 32.61 -20.63
C TYR A 288 -6.43 31.45 -21.63
N ARG A 289 -7.22 31.56 -22.70
CA ARG A 289 -7.24 30.58 -23.79
C ARG A 289 -5.85 30.35 -24.35
N GLY A 290 -5.44 29.07 -24.45
CA GLY A 290 -4.09 28.70 -24.90
C GLY A 290 -2.98 28.94 -23.86
N LYS A 291 -3.32 29.42 -22.66
CA LYS A 291 -2.40 29.59 -21.53
C LYS A 291 -2.70 28.67 -20.36
N VAL A 292 -3.98 28.40 -20.11
CA VAL A 292 -4.44 27.49 -19.06
C VAL A 292 -5.16 26.31 -19.73
N PRO A 293 -4.54 25.11 -19.77
CA PRO A 293 -5.14 23.93 -20.39
C PRO A 293 -6.22 23.25 -19.54
N THR A 294 -6.15 23.37 -18.21
CA THR A 294 -7.03 22.66 -17.27
C THR A 294 -7.70 23.66 -16.33
N TRP A 295 -9.01 23.51 -16.13
CA TRP A 295 -9.81 24.37 -15.26
C TRP A 295 -10.48 23.54 -14.17
N HIS A 296 -10.39 24.02 -12.94
CA HIS A 296 -11.28 23.64 -11.84
C HIS A 296 -12.43 24.63 -11.86
N LEU A 297 -13.62 24.15 -12.22
CA LEU A 297 -14.84 24.94 -12.18
C LEU A 297 -15.38 24.98 -10.76
#